data_AF-A0A1J5BHN1-F1
#
_entry.id   AF-A0A1J5BHN1-F1
#
_cell.length_a   1.000
_cell.length_b   1.000
_cell.length_c   1.000
_cell.angle_alpha   90.00
_cell.angle_beta   90.00
_cell.angle_gamma   90.00
#
_symmetry.space_group_name_H-M   'P 1'
#
loop_
_entity.id
_entity.type
_entity.pdbx_description
1 polymer ?
#
loop_
_entity_poly.entity_id
_entity_poly.type
_entity_poly.pdbx_seq_one_letter_code
_entity_poly.pdbx_strand_id
1 'polypeptide(L)' 'MGRRQEGFAQDVARIVNAHAPDYDGESMQMRASRQGRYLCLTCTIHARSREQLDALYRALCAHPGVAMVL' A
#
# COMPACT_ATOMS: atom_id res chain seq x y z
N MET A 1 -6.88 1.70 1.68
CA MET A 1 -7.28 2.88 2.48
C MET A 1 -6.78 2.74 3.91
N GLY A 2 -6.13 3.77 4.45
CA GLY A 2 -5.64 3.79 5.82
C GLY A 2 -5.83 5.14 6.50
N ARG A 3 -5.59 5.22 7.81
CA ARG A 3 -5.61 6.51 8.53
C ARG A 3 -4.49 7.40 7.98
N ARG A 4 -4.78 8.69 7.81
CA ARG A 4 -3.77 9.67 7.37
C ARG A 4 -2.78 9.89 8.51
N GLN A 5 -1.70 9.13 8.50
CA GLN A 5 -0.57 9.28 9.41
C GLN A 5 0.68 9.54 8.58
N GLU A 6 1.51 10.48 9.03
CA GLU A 6 2.81 10.77 8.42
C GLU A 6 3.65 9.47 8.46
N GLY A 7 4.15 9.04 7.30
CA GLY A 7 4.86 7.76 7.15
C GLY A 7 4.03 6.60 6.59
N PHE A 8 2.69 6.66 6.59
CA PHE A 8 1.86 5.55 6.08
C PHE A 8 2.16 5.18 4.62
N ALA A 9 2.34 6.18 3.76
CA ALA A 9 2.71 5.95 2.36
C ALA A 9 4.11 5.33 2.23
N GLN A 10 5.07 5.72 3.09
CA GLN A 10 6.42 5.16 3.10
C GLN A 10 6.45 3.72 3.62
N ASP A 11 5.67 3.41 4.66
CA ASP A 11 5.50 2.05 5.17
C ASP A 11 4.90 1.14 4.09
N VAL A 12 3.81 1.56 3.45
CA VAL A 12 3.19 0.81 2.36
C VAL A 12 4.18 0.64 1.19
N ALA A 13 4.88 1.70 0.79
CA ALA A 13 5.88 1.63 -0.27
C ALA A 13 7.02 0.66 0.06
N ARG A 14 7.50 0.62 1.31
CA ARG A 14 8.50 -0.34 1.77
C ARG A 14 8.00 -1.78 1.70
N ILE A 15 6.78 -2.05 2.16
CA ILE A 15 6.16 -3.38 2.09
C ILE A 15 6.03 -3.81 0.63
N VAL A 16 5.51 -2.93 -0.22
CA VAL A 16 5.33 -3.21 -1.65
C VAL A 16 6.69 -3.48 -2.31
N ASN A 17 7.70 -2.65 -2.07
CA ASN A 17 9.03 -2.83 -2.65
C ASN A 17 9.72 -4.12 -2.17
N ALA A 18 9.52 -4.51 -0.91
CA ALA A 18 10.04 -5.77 -0.37
C ALA A 18 9.47 -7.01 -1.08
N HIS A 19 8.20 -6.95 -1.52
CA HIS A 19 7.54 -8.04 -2.23
C HIS A 19 7.59 -7.90 -3.77
N ALA A 20 7.81 -6.68 -4.27
CA ALA A 20 7.84 -6.34 -5.68
C ALA A 20 9.01 -5.37 -5.91
N PRO A 21 10.24 -5.88 -6.11
CA PRO A 21 11.40 -5.04 -6.37
C PRO A 21 11.30 -4.28 -7.70
N ASP A 22 10.49 -4.77 -8.65
CA ASP A 22 10.13 -4.06 -9.90
C ASP A 22 9.07 -2.97 -9.71
N TYR A 23 8.54 -2.80 -8.49
CA TYR A 23 7.58 -1.74 -8.25
C TYR A 23 8.29 -0.39 -8.19
N ASP A 24 8.09 0.40 -9.24
CA ASP A 24 8.44 1.81 -9.27
C ASP A 24 7.42 2.60 -8.43
N GLY A 25 7.87 3.06 -7.26
CA GLY A 25 7.05 3.86 -6.34
C GLY A 25 6.48 5.15 -6.94
N GLU A 26 6.95 5.58 -8.12
CA GLU A 26 6.35 6.66 -8.90
C GLU A 26 4.92 6.35 -9.37
N SER A 27 4.56 5.08 -9.57
CA SER A 27 3.20 4.71 -9.96
C SER A 27 2.20 4.80 -8.78
N MET A 28 2.69 5.08 -7.58
CA MET A 28 1.87 5.19 -6.38
C MET A 28 0.97 6.43 -6.44
N GLN A 29 -0.33 6.24 -6.64
CA GLN A 29 -1.27 7.34 -6.54
C GLN A 29 -1.73 7.53 -5.10
N MET A 30 -1.54 8.74 -4.58
CA MET A 30 -1.97 9.12 -3.25
C MET A 30 -3.15 10.07 -3.35
N ARG A 31 -4.29 9.67 -2.78
CA ARG A 31 -5.49 10.51 -2.72
C ARG A 31 -5.90 10.73 -1.28
N ALA A 32 -5.78 11.97 -0.80
CA ALA A 32 -6.33 12.36 0.48
C ALA A 32 -7.86 12.39 0.40
N SER A 33 -8.53 11.87 1.43
CA SER A 33 -9.98 11.99 1.54
C SER A 33 -10.41 13.44 1.79
N ARG A 34 -11.63 13.81 1.40
CA ARG A 34 -12.20 15.18 1.50
C ARG A 34 -12.11 15.79 2.91
N GLN A 35 -12.14 14.96 3.95
CA GLN A 35 -12.03 15.40 5.35
C GLN A 35 -10.62 15.22 5.95
N GLY A 36 -9.62 14.77 5.17
CA GLY A 36 -8.25 14.56 5.64
C GLY A 36 -8.08 13.41 6.65
N ARG A 37 -9.13 12.62 6.92
CA ARG A 37 -9.08 11.53 7.92
C ARG A 37 -8.48 10.23 7.39
N TYR A 38 -8.61 10.01 6.07
CA TYR A 38 -8.14 8.80 5.40
C TYR A 38 -7.26 9.15 4.20
N LEU A 39 -6.26 8.29 3.96
CA LEU A 39 -5.43 8.30 2.77
C LEU A 39 -5.77 7.07 1.92
N CYS A 40 -6.13 7.30 0.66
CA CYS A 40 -6.21 6.25 -0.34
C CYS A 40 -4.85 6.16 -1.05
N LEU A 41 -4.34 4.95 -1.16
CA LEU A 41 -3.10 4.65 -1.86
C LEU A 41 -3.46 3.62 -2.93
N THR A 42 -3.17 3.92 -4.18
CA THR A 42 -3.31 3.00 -5.30
C THR A 42 -1.91 2.63 -5.78
N CYS A 43 -1.56 1.36 -5.66
CA CYS A 43 -0.27 0.83 -6.10
C CYS A 43 -0.52 -0.19 -7.22
N THR A 44 -0.01 0.09 -8.42
CA THR A 44 -0.06 -0.86 -9.53
C THR A 44 1.20 -1.73 -9.50
N ILE A 45 1.07 -3.01 -9.15
CA ILE A 45 2.19 -3.95 -9.11
C ILE A 45 2.08 -4.98 -10.23
N HIS A 46 3.23 -5.47 -10.70
CA HIS A 46 3.28 -6.68 -11.52
C HIS A 46 3.20 -7.92 -10.63
N ALA A 47 2.04 -8.57 -10.64
CA ALA A 47 1.84 -9.83 -9.94
C ALA A 47 2.54 -10.97 -10.70
N ARG A 48 3.71 -11.41 -10.20
CA ARG A 48 4.42 -12.55 -10.79
C ARG A 48 3.86 -13.89 -10.31
N SER A 49 3.27 -13.91 -9.11
CA SER A 49 2.73 -15.13 -8.51
C SER A 49 1.62 -14.81 -7.50
N ARG A 50 0.69 -15.74 -7.34
CA ARG A 50 -0.43 -15.57 -6.39
C ARG A 50 0.06 -15.50 -4.94
N GLU A 51 1.11 -16.26 -4.60
CA GLU A 51 1.74 -16.23 -3.28
C GLU A 51 2.37 -14.86 -2.94
N GLN A 52 2.96 -14.18 -3.94
CA GLN A 52 3.49 -12.83 -3.78
C GLN A 52 2.36 -11.83 -3.46
N LEU A 53 1.25 -11.92 -4.20
CA LEU A 53 0.06 -11.11 -3.94
C LEU A 53 -0.53 -11.38 -2.56
N ASP A 54 -0.65 -12.64 -2.16
CA ASP A 54 -1.20 -13.02 -0.85
C ASP A 54 -0.29 -12.54 0.29
N ALA A 55 1.03 -12.68 0.14
CA ALA A 55 2.01 -12.17 1.10
C ALA A 55 1.94 -10.65 1.24
N LEU A 56 1.85 -9.92 0.12
CA LEU A 56 1.71 -8.47 0.11
C LEU A 56 0.36 -8.04 0.73
N TYR A 57 -0.73 -8.72 0.41
CA TYR A 57 -2.05 -8.47 1.01
C TYR A 57 -2.03 -8.69 2.52
N ARG A 58 -1.43 -9.78 3.01
CA ARG A 58 -1.26 -10.05 4.44
C ARG A 58 -0.38 -9.02 5.13
N ALA A 59 0.74 -8.64 4.53
CA ALA A 59 1.65 -7.65 5.09
C ALA A 59 0.98 -6.27 5.22
N LEU A 60 0.20 -5.87 4.21
CA LEU A 60 -0.60 -4.65 4.26
C LEU A 60 -1.71 -4.75 5.30
N CYS A 61 -2.45 -5.87 5.35
CA CYS A 61 -3.53 -6.08 6.32
C CYS A 61 -3.02 -6.13 7.78
N ALA A 62 -1.81 -6.65 8.00
CA ALA A 62 -1.16 -6.67 9.30
C ALA A 62 -0.70 -5.28 9.76
N HIS A 63 -0.63 -4.30 8.86
CA HIS A 63 -0.19 -2.95 9.21
C HIS A 63 -1.31 -2.19 9.94
N PRO A 64 -1.10 -1.72 11.19
CA PRO A 64 -2.16 -1.16 12.03
C PRO A 64 -2.79 0.13 11.48
N GLY A 65 -2.15 0.77 10.50
CA GLY A 65 -2.68 1.93 9.79
C GLY A 65 -3.62 1.61 8.62
N VAL A 66 -3.64 0.37 8.12
CA VAL A 66 -4.45 -0.05 6.98
C VAL A 66 -5.84 -0.46 7.47
N ALA A 67 -6.87 0.23 6.96
CA ALA A 67 -8.27 -0.09 7.27
C ALA A 67 -8.91 -1.01 6.22
N MET A 68 -8.43 -0.94 4.97
CA MET A 68 -8.96 -1.74 3.87
C MET A 68 -7.92 -1.87 2.75
N VAL A 69 -7.80 -3.07 2.18
CA VAL A 69 -7.05 -3.35 0.95
C VAL A 69 -8.05 -3.88 -0.09
N LEU A 70 -7.95 -3.39 -1.32
CA LEU A 70 -8.83 -3.69 -2.46
C LEU A 70 -8.03 -4.35 -3.58
#